data_AF-A0A3P8E574-F1
#
_entry.id   AF-A0A3P8E574-F1
#
_cell.length_a   1.000
_cell.length_b   1.000
_cell.length_c   1.000
_cell.angle_alpha   90.00
_cell.angle_beta   90.00
_cell.angle_gamma   90.00
#
_symmetry.space_group_name_H-M   'P 1'
#
loop_
_entity.id
_entity.type
_entity.pdbx_description
1 polymer ?
#
loop_
_entity_poly.entity_id
_entity_poly.type
_entity_poly.pdbx_seq_one_letter_code
_entity_poly.pdbx_strand_id
1 'polypeptide(L)'
;MYEAETWRTATTTIKKVQVFINGCLRKALNIHWPDTISNSLLWERTNQIPAQEEIRKRRWKWIGHTLRESSNCITRQALTWNP
;
A
#
# COMPACT_ATOMS: atom_id res chain seq x y z
N MET A 1 4.22 23.12 -3.56
CA MET A 1 2.79 22.82 -3.82
C MET A 1 2.56 21.49 -4.55
N TYR A 2 3.47 21.04 -5.41
CA TYR A 2 3.29 19.81 -6.21
C TYR A 2 3.31 18.49 -5.42
N GLU A 3 4.10 18.42 -4.35
CA GLU A 3 4.29 17.17 -3.59
C GLU A 3 3.07 16.76 -2.76
N ALA A 4 2.31 17.72 -2.24
CA ALA A 4 1.09 17.43 -1.48
C ALA A 4 0.00 16.78 -2.36
N GLU A 5 -0.06 17.17 -3.64
CA GLU A 5 -1.03 16.64 -4.60
C GLU A 5 -0.69 15.21 -5.02
N THR A 6 0.59 14.91 -5.25
CA THR A 6 1.04 13.56 -5.62
C THR A 6 0.85 12.55 -4.48
N TRP A 7 1.19 12.91 -3.24
CA TRP A 7 0.95 12.05 -2.08
C TRP A 7 -0.54 11.83 -1.79
N ARG A 8 -1.37 12.87 -1.93
CA ARG A 8 -2.82 12.76 -1.73
C ARG A 8 -3.48 11.90 -2.81
N THR A 9 -3.04 12.02 -4.05
CA THR A 9 -3.51 11.19 -5.16
C THR A 9 -3.12 9.74 -4.95
N ALA A 10 -1.90 9.47 -4.49
CA ALA A 10 -1.44 8.12 -4.18
C ALA A 10 -2.31 7.45 -3.09
N THR A 11 -2.65 8.15 -2.00
CA THR A 11 -3.53 7.57 -0.96
C THR A 11 -4.94 7.27 -1.46
N THR A 12 -5.48 8.12 -2.34
CA THR A 12 -6.80 7.91 -2.96
C THR A 12 -6.79 6.70 -3.89
N THR A 13 -5.74 6.55 -4.70
CA THR A 13 -5.56 5.39 -5.58
C THR A 13 -5.38 4.10 -4.77
N ILE A 14 -4.59 4.14 -3.69
CA ILE A 14 -4.42 2.99 -2.79
C ILE A 14 -5.75 2.55 -2.17
N LYS A 15 -6.57 3.51 -1.72
CA LYS A 15 -7.91 3.21 -1.19
C LYS A 15 -8.82 2.56 -2.23
N LYS A 16 -8.82 3.04 -3.47
CA LYS A 16 -9.61 2.43 -4.57
C LYS A 16 -9.18 0.97 -4.83
N VAL A 17 -7.87 0.71 -4.87
CA VAL A 17 -7.32 -0.65 -5.01
C VAL A 17 -7.75 -1.53 -3.84
N GLN A 18 -7.70 -1.02 -2.60
CA GLN A 18 -8.13 -1.79 -1.42
C GLN A 18 -9.60 -2.19 -1.48
N VAL A 19 -10.49 -1.28 -1.92
CA VAL A 19 -11.92 -1.56 -2.08
C VAL A 19 -12.14 -2.66 -3.11
N PHE A 20 -11.42 -2.61 -4.23
CA PHE A 20 -11.46 -3.67 -5.25
C PHE A 20 -11.04 -5.03 -4.69
N ILE A 21 -9.89 -5.09 -4.01
CA ILE A 21 -9.39 -6.32 -3.36
C ILE A 21 -10.42 -6.88 -2.37
N ASN A 22 -10.99 -6.02 -1.53
CA ASN A 22 -11.99 -6.41 -0.55
C ASN A 22 -13.27 -6.97 -1.20
N GLY A 23 -13.66 -6.47 -2.38
CA GLY A 23 -14.76 -7.01 -3.16
C GLY A 23 -14.46 -8.41 -3.69
N CYS A 24 -13.25 -8.62 -4.24
CA CYS A 24 -12.79 -9.92 -4.70
C CYS A 24 -12.73 -10.95 -3.57
N LEU A 25 -12.22 -10.57 -2.39
CA LEU A 25 -12.14 -11.46 -1.22
C LEU A 25 -13.53 -11.89 -0.72
N ARG A 26 -14.50 -10.97 -0.68
CA ARG A 26 -15.88 -11.32 -0.32
C ARG A 26 -16.50 -12.30 -1.30
N LYS A 27 -16.28 -12.10 -2.61
CA LYS A 27 -16.75 -13.00 -3.65
C LYS A 27 -16.09 -14.38 -3.56
N ALA A 28 -14.78 -14.44 -3.27
CA ALA A 28 -14.05 -15.69 -3.08
C ALA A 28 -14.52 -16.48 -1.85
N LEU A 29 -14.90 -15.79 -0.77
CA LEU A 29 -15.48 -16.39 0.43
C LEU A 29 -17.00 -16.64 0.32
N ASN A 30 -17.58 -16.42 -0.85
CA ASN A 30 -19.00 -16.59 -1.14
C ASN A 30 -19.95 -15.81 -0.19
N ILE A 31 -19.46 -14.71 0.39
CA ILE A 31 -20.21 -13.88 1.35
C ILE A 31 -21.20 -13.04 0.57
N HIS A 32 -22.48 -13.36 0.73
CA HIS A 32 -23.59 -12.63 0.14
C HIS A 32 -24.25 -11.74 1.18
N TRP A 33 -24.89 -10.68 0.72
CA TRP A 33 -25.84 -9.94 1.55
C TRP A 33 -26.89 -10.92 2.09
N PRO A 34 -27.17 -11.01 3.41
CA PRO A 34 -27.04 -9.99 4.46
C PRO A 34 -25.83 -10.16 5.41
N ASP A 35 -24.91 -11.08 5.13
CA ASP A 35 -23.76 -11.34 6.01
C ASP A 35 -22.81 -10.13 6.05
N THR A 36 -22.88 -9.39 7.15
CA THR A 36 -22.07 -8.19 7.37
C THR A 36 -20.75 -8.57 8.04
N ILE A 37 -19.76 -8.97 7.23
CA ILE A 37 -18.40 -9.18 7.71
C ILE A 37 -17.62 -7.86 7.74
N SER A 38 -16.97 -7.57 8.87
CA SER A 38 -16.04 -6.45 8.99
C SER A 38 -14.80 -6.68 8.10
N ASN A 39 -14.17 -5.61 7.61
CA ASN A 39 -12.96 -5.74 6.80
C ASN A 39 -11.80 -6.39 7.59
N SER A 40 -11.69 -6.14 8.90
CA SER A 40 -10.67 -6.75 9.75
C SER A 40 -10.82 -8.27 9.83
N LEU A 41 -12.03 -8.77 10.04
CA LEU A 41 -12.32 -10.20 10.11
C LEU A 41 -12.14 -10.88 8.74
N LEU A 42 -12.45 -10.17 7.65
CA LEU A 42 -12.19 -10.64 6.29
C LEU A 42 -10.68 -10.87 6.04
N TRP A 43 -9.85 -9.94 6.48
CA TRP A 43 -8.38 -10.03 6.34
C TRP A 43 -7.79 -11.11 7.24
N GLU A 44 -8.28 -11.25 8.46
CA GLU A 44 -7.88 -12.32 9.39
C GLU A 44 -8.17 -13.70 8.81
N ARG A 45 -9.37 -13.92 8.27
CA ARG A 45 -9.74 -15.20 7.64
C ARG A 45 -8.92 -15.53 6.39
N THR A 46 -8.47 -14.52 5.66
CA THR A 46 -7.72 -14.69 4.40
C THR A 46 -6.21 -14.59 4.59
N ASN A 47 -5.73 -14.34 5.82
CA ASN A 47 -4.35 -13.99 6.14
C ASN A 47 -3.79 -12.89 5.23
N GLN A 48 -4.65 -11.96 4.78
CA GLN A 48 -4.27 -10.88 3.88
C GLN A 48 -3.86 -9.64 4.68
N ILE A 49 -2.85 -8.94 4.17
CA ILE A 49 -2.38 -7.66 4.70
C ILE A 49 -3.02 -6.54 3.85
N PRO A 50 -3.46 -5.42 4.45
CA PRO A 50 -3.94 -4.27 3.69
C PRO A 50 -2.90 -3.78 2.67
N ALA A 51 -3.35 -3.40 1.48
CA ALA A 51 -2.50 -2.92 0.39
C ALA A 51 -1.62 -1.74 0.80
N GLN A 52 -2.12 -0.86 1.67
CA GLN A 52 -1.33 0.24 2.22
C GLN A 52 -0.11 -0.24 3.02
N GLU A 53 -0.29 -1.30 3.82
CA GLU A 53 0.75 -1.85 4.67
C GLU A 53 1.79 -2.62 3.82
N GLU A 54 1.34 -3.35 2.81
CA GLU A 54 2.22 -3.97 1.81
C GLU A 54 3.05 -2.93 1.03
N ILE A 55 2.44 -1.82 0.62
CA ILE A 55 3.15 -0.71 -0.03
C ILE A 55 4.17 -0.09 0.93
N ARG A 56 3.81 0.10 2.21
CA ARG A 56 4.73 0.62 3.24
C ARG A 56 5.93 -0.30 3.41
N LYS A 57 5.71 -1.61 3.54
CA LYS A 57 6.76 -2.63 3.66
C LYS A 57 7.69 -2.62 2.45
N ARG A 58 7.14 -2.54 1.23
CA ARG A 58 7.94 -2.44 -0.01
C ARG A 58 8.75 -1.15 -0.07
N ARG A 59 8.18 -0.02 0.33
CA ARG A 59 8.90 1.27 0.42
C ARG A 59 10.07 1.19 1.39
N TRP A 60 9.86 0.65 2.60
CA TRP A 60 10.95 0.49 3.57
C TRP A 60 12.04 -0.46 3.08
N LYS A 61 11.67 -1.57 2.42
CA LYS A 61 12.63 -2.48 1.80
C LYS A 61 13.44 -1.77 0.71
N TRP A 62 12.80 -0.94 -0.11
CA TRP A 62 13.45 -0.15 -1.15
C TRP A 62 14.39 0.90 -0.56
N ILE A 63 13.95 1.66 0.45
CA ILE A 63 14.80 2.62 1.17
C ILE A 63 16.01 1.90 1.77
N GLY A 64 15.82 0.76 2.42
CA GLY A 64 16.91 -0.03 2.98
C GLY A 64 17.91 -0.51 1.92
N HIS A 65 17.43 -0.89 0.73
CA HIS A 65 18.30 -1.23 -0.40
C HIS A 65 19.09 -0.02 -0.89
N THR A 66 18.42 1.10 -1.13
CA THR A 66 19.05 2.33 -1.63
C THR A 66 20.04 2.93 -0.62
N LEU A 67 19.81 2.77 0.68
CA LEU A 67 20.75 3.19 1.72
C LEU A 67 22.00 2.32 1.80
N ARG A 68 21.92 1.05 1.37
CA ARG A 68 23.07 0.14 1.27
C ARG A 68 23.91 0.38 0.00
N GLU A 69 23.36 1.11 -0.97
CA GLU A 69 24.08 1.53 -2.18
C GLU A 69 25.09 2.67 -1.92
N SER A 70 26.05 2.81 -2.82
CA SER A 70 27.14 3.79 -2.70
C SER A 70 26.62 5.24 -2.64
N SER A 71 27.35 6.13 -1.94
CA SER A 71 26.97 7.54 -1.74
C SER A 71 26.78 8.33 -3.05
N ASN A 72 27.44 7.88 -4.12
CA ASN A 72 27.41 8.53 -5.43
C ASN A 72 26.24 8.04 -6.29
N CYS A 73 25.49 7.03 -5.83
CA CYS A 73 24.36 6.50 -6.58
C CYS A 73 23.22 7.53 -6.61
N ILE A 74 22.77 7.85 -7.83
CA ILE A 74 21.73 8.87 -8.11
C ILE A 74 20.46 8.60 -7.30
N THR A 75 20.12 7.33 -7.07
CA THR A 75 18.94 6.92 -6.28
C THR A 75 19.07 7.28 -4.80
N ARG A 76 20.27 7.26 -4.22
CA ARG A 76 20.52 7.66 -2.83
C ARG A 76 20.50 9.18 -2.68
N GLN A 77 21.00 9.92 -3.67
CA GLN A 77 20.91 11.38 -3.70
C GLN A 77 19.47 11.85 -3.88
N ALA A 78 18.68 11.17 -4.72
CA ALA A 78 17.26 11.46 -4.91
C ALA A 78 16.43 11.26 -3.63
N LEU A 79 16.87 10.42 -2.69
CA LEU A 79 16.21 10.26 -1.38
C LEU A 79 16.43 11.44 -0.43
N THR A 80 17.58 12.12 -0.53
CA THR A 80 17.92 13.29 0.29
C THR A 80 17.53 14.61 -0.35
N TRP A 81 17.05 14.57 -1.60
CA TRP A 81 16.55 15.73 -2.30
C TRP A 81 15.24 16.20 -1.66
N ASN A 82 15.35 17.27 -0.88
CA ASN A 82 14.23 18.07 -0.45
C ASN A 82 14.24 19.34 -1.32
N PRO A 83 13.22 19.58 -2.16
CA PRO A 83 13.21 20.70 -3.09
C PRO A 83 13.27 22.08 -2.42
#